data_AF-A0A9D7J0J9-F1
#
_entry.id   AF-A0A9D7J0J9-F1
#
_cell.length_a   1.000
_cell.length_b   1.000
_cell.length_c   1.000
_cell.angle_alpha   90.00
_cell.angle_beta   90.00
_cell.angle_gamma   90.00
#
_symmetry.space_group_name_H-M   'P 1'
#
loop_
_entity.id
_entity.type
_entity.pdbx_description
1 polymer ?
#
loop_
_entity_poly.entity_id
_entity_poly.type
_entity_poly.pdbx_seq_one_letter_code
_entity_poly.pdbx_strand_id
1 'polypeptide(L)'
;MSVMSLRMIAIMPEMTDYFAPMPIYVMLRFQRWDDILDTPAPDSKLAFTTAIWRYARTLAFAAKHRTNEARAEQQAFAVARRAVSEKLQLSFNPAQKVLNVADFVLAARLAADGMAAIPFWRKAVEAQDALRFDEPPAWYYPVRESLGGALLRTGQAAEAETVFREDLRRNLRNPRSLFGLMESLKAQQKMTDAEWVRQEFDRAWKYAEVQLRIENL
;
A
#
# COMPACT_ATOMS: atom_id res chain seq x y z
N MET A 1 7.15 -1.39 -22.92
CA MET A 1 7.24 -2.24 -21.71
C MET A 1 7.28 -3.68 -22.16
N SER A 2 8.46 -4.32 -22.19
CA SER A 2 8.53 -5.75 -22.48
C SER A 2 8.10 -6.49 -21.22
N VAL A 3 6.82 -6.87 -21.18
CA VAL A 3 6.28 -7.85 -20.24
C VAL A 3 7.11 -9.14 -20.39
N MET A 4 7.45 -9.79 -19.27
CA MET A 4 8.21 -11.04 -19.26
C MET A 4 7.67 -11.99 -20.34
N SER A 5 8.56 -12.49 -21.21
CA SER A 5 8.14 -13.33 -22.34
C SER A 5 7.41 -14.59 -21.85
N LEU A 6 6.49 -15.13 -22.65
CA LEU A 6 5.81 -16.41 -22.40
C LEU A 6 6.79 -17.56 -22.07
N ARG A 7 8.04 -17.46 -22.52
CA ARG A 7 9.13 -18.38 -22.21
C ARG A 7 9.58 -18.31 -20.75
N MET A 8 9.62 -17.13 -20.12
CA MET A 8 9.99 -17.00 -18.70
C MET A 8 8.91 -17.57 -17.77
N ILE A 9 7.63 -17.36 -18.10
CA ILE A 9 6.48 -17.91 -17.36
C ILE A 9 6.58 -19.44 -17.27
N ALA A 10 7.03 -20.10 -18.34
CA ALA A 10 7.16 -21.55 -18.40
C ALA A 10 8.36 -22.13 -17.65
N ILE A 11 9.42 -21.34 -17.41
CA ILE A 11 10.68 -21.83 -16.82
C ILE A 11 10.72 -21.59 -15.30
N MET A 12 10.10 -20.53 -14.79
CA MET A 12 10.02 -20.23 -13.36
C MET A 12 8.67 -19.58 -13.02
N PRO A 13 7.59 -20.37 -12.90
CA PRO A 13 6.23 -19.84 -12.70
C PRO A 13 6.07 -19.06 -11.39
N GLU A 14 6.71 -19.51 -10.29
CA GLU A 14 6.64 -18.83 -8.98
C GLU A 14 7.35 -17.47 -9.00
N MET A 15 8.56 -17.40 -9.60
CA MET A 15 9.26 -16.13 -9.79
C MET A 15 8.46 -15.19 -10.69
N THR A 16 7.79 -15.73 -11.70
CA THR A 16 6.97 -14.90 -12.58
C THR A 16 5.74 -14.36 -11.88
N ASP A 17 5.03 -15.17 -11.09
CA ASP A 17 3.88 -14.72 -10.30
C ASP A 17 4.28 -13.70 -9.21
N TYR A 18 5.51 -13.78 -8.69
CA TYR A 18 6.05 -12.80 -7.76
C TYR A 18 6.31 -11.41 -8.40
N PHE A 19 6.88 -11.35 -9.60
CA PHE A 19 7.22 -10.08 -10.25
C PHE A 19 6.12 -9.51 -11.17
N ALA A 20 5.21 -10.34 -11.65
CA ALA A 20 4.10 -9.93 -12.51
C ALA A 20 3.22 -8.78 -11.96
N PRO A 21 2.93 -8.67 -10.64
CA PRO A 21 2.13 -7.56 -10.12
C PRO A 21 2.87 -6.22 -10.00
N MET A 22 4.18 -6.13 -10.27
CA MET A 22 4.95 -4.89 -10.09
C MET A 22 4.37 -3.68 -10.84
N PRO A 23 3.94 -3.78 -12.12
CA PRO A 23 3.27 -2.67 -12.80
C PRO A 23 1.97 -2.23 -12.09
N ILE A 24 1.22 -3.17 -11.50
CA ILE A 24 -0.01 -2.87 -10.75
C ILE A 24 0.33 -2.07 -9.48
N TYR A 25 1.40 -2.45 -8.76
CA TYR A 25 1.85 -1.68 -7.60
C TYR A 25 2.32 -0.27 -7.95
N VAL A 26 2.97 -0.09 -9.10
CA VAL A 26 3.33 1.25 -9.59
C VAL A 26 2.06 2.07 -9.84
N MET A 27 1.08 1.52 -10.56
CA MET A 27 -0.19 2.22 -10.79
C MET A 27 -0.90 2.59 -9.48
N LEU A 28 -0.92 1.68 -8.50
CA LEU A 28 -1.45 1.93 -7.16
C LEU A 28 -0.73 3.08 -6.47
N ARG A 29 0.61 3.08 -6.50
CA ARG A 29 1.44 4.08 -5.85
C ARG A 29 1.21 5.48 -6.41
N PHE A 30 0.92 5.58 -7.71
CA PHE A 30 0.60 6.82 -8.41
C PHE A 30 -0.89 7.09 -8.55
N GLN A 31 -1.76 6.29 -7.92
CA GLN A 31 -3.22 6.48 -7.94
C GLN A 31 -3.81 6.51 -9.36
N ARG A 32 -3.25 5.71 -10.28
CA ARG A 32 -3.68 5.57 -11.67
C ARG A 32 -4.92 4.67 -11.77
N TRP A 33 -6.03 5.15 -11.22
CA TRP A 33 -7.24 4.34 -11.01
C TRP A 33 -7.87 3.86 -12.31
N ASP A 34 -7.93 4.69 -13.34
CA ASP A 34 -8.49 4.31 -14.62
C ASP A 34 -7.62 3.26 -15.32
N ASP A 35 -6.29 3.43 -15.30
CA ASP A 35 -5.37 2.42 -15.84
C ASP A 35 -5.47 1.07 -15.11
N ILE A 36 -5.70 1.08 -13.78
CA ILE A 36 -5.95 -0.15 -13.02
C ILE A 36 -7.23 -0.84 -13.48
N LEU A 37 -8.30 -0.07 -13.74
CA LEU A 37 -9.57 -0.63 -14.18
C LEU A 37 -9.53 -1.14 -15.63
N ASP A 38 -8.68 -0.54 -16.47
CA ASP A 38 -8.42 -0.94 -17.85
C ASP A 38 -7.40 -2.09 -17.97
N THR A 39 -6.67 -2.41 -16.90
CA THR A 39 -5.73 -3.52 -16.87
C THR A 39 -6.47 -4.85 -17.06
N PRO A 40 -6.16 -5.66 -18.10
CA PRO A 40 -6.83 -6.92 -18.34
C PRO A 40 -6.58 -7.93 -17.21
N ALA A 41 -7.48 -8.89 -17.07
CA ALA A 41 -7.31 -9.97 -16.11
C ALA A 41 -5.99 -10.74 -16.39
N PRO A 42 -5.19 -11.05 -15.35
CA PRO A 42 -3.99 -11.89 -15.52
C PRO A 42 -4.32 -13.29 -16.03
N ASP A 43 -3.31 -14.00 -16.52
CA ASP A 43 -3.42 -15.45 -16.77
C ASP A 43 -3.85 -16.16 -15.48
N SER A 44 -4.84 -17.05 -15.57
CA SER A 44 -5.41 -17.77 -14.43
C SER A 44 -4.39 -18.61 -13.64
N LYS A 45 -3.22 -18.91 -14.23
CA LYS A 45 -2.12 -19.62 -13.56
C LYS A 45 -1.36 -18.74 -12.56
N LEU A 46 -1.47 -17.43 -12.68
CA LEU A 46 -0.82 -16.44 -11.81
C LEU A 46 -1.77 -16.09 -10.65
N ALA A 47 -1.93 -17.03 -9.72
CA ALA A 47 -2.91 -16.93 -8.63
C ALA A 47 -2.62 -15.73 -7.72
N PHE A 48 -1.34 -15.48 -7.38
CA PHE A 48 -0.97 -14.34 -6.54
C PHE A 48 -1.22 -13.01 -7.28
N THR A 49 -0.79 -12.91 -8.53
CA THR A 49 -1.04 -11.74 -9.39
C THR A 49 -2.54 -11.48 -9.55
N THR A 50 -3.36 -12.53 -9.70
CA THR A 50 -4.81 -12.42 -9.76
C THR A 50 -5.39 -11.81 -8.49
N ALA A 51 -4.93 -12.25 -7.31
CA ALA A 51 -5.34 -11.65 -6.04
C ALA A 51 -4.92 -10.17 -5.98
N ILE A 52 -3.69 -9.82 -6.35
CA ILE A 52 -3.23 -8.42 -6.34
C ILE A 52 -3.99 -7.55 -7.35
N TRP A 53 -4.35 -8.08 -8.52
CA TRP A 53 -5.17 -7.38 -9.49
C TRP A 53 -6.57 -7.08 -8.94
N ARG A 54 -7.22 -8.03 -8.26
CA ARG A 54 -8.50 -7.81 -7.57
C ARG A 54 -8.40 -6.81 -6.42
N TYR A 55 -7.31 -6.88 -5.64
CA TYR A 55 -6.99 -5.90 -4.61
C TYR A 55 -6.90 -4.48 -5.21
N ALA A 56 -6.16 -4.31 -6.31
CA ALA A 56 -5.98 -3.02 -6.96
C ALA A 56 -7.31 -2.46 -7.48
N ARG A 57 -8.13 -3.30 -8.12
CA ARG A 57 -9.46 -2.92 -8.61
C ARG A 57 -10.41 -2.53 -7.49
N THR A 58 -10.37 -3.24 -6.35
CA THR A 58 -11.12 -2.85 -5.15
C THR A 58 -10.80 -1.41 -4.73
N LEU A 59 -9.51 -1.08 -4.66
CA LEU A 59 -9.06 0.26 -4.29
C LEU A 59 -9.44 1.31 -5.35
N ALA A 60 -9.32 0.99 -6.63
CA ALA A 60 -9.69 1.89 -7.72
C ALA A 60 -11.20 2.22 -7.70
N PHE A 61 -12.06 1.23 -7.52
CA PHE A 61 -13.49 1.48 -7.38
C PHE A 61 -13.83 2.27 -6.11
N ALA A 62 -13.18 1.96 -4.98
CA ALA A 62 -13.36 2.71 -3.74
C ALA A 62 -12.97 4.19 -3.90
N ALA A 63 -11.83 4.47 -4.53
CA ALA A 63 -11.34 5.82 -4.79
C ALA A 63 -12.25 6.62 -5.75
N LYS A 64 -13.01 5.92 -6.61
CA LYS A 64 -14.01 6.52 -7.51
C LYS A 64 -15.42 6.55 -6.90
N HIS A 65 -15.57 6.28 -5.61
CA HIS A 65 -16.85 6.25 -4.89
C HIS A 65 -17.86 5.22 -5.43
N ARG A 66 -17.36 4.17 -6.09
CA ARG A 66 -18.15 3.06 -6.66
C ARG A 66 -18.21 1.90 -5.66
N THR A 67 -18.92 2.13 -4.56
CA THR A 67 -18.89 1.26 -3.36
C THR A 67 -19.36 -0.17 -3.63
N ASN A 68 -20.39 -0.35 -4.47
CA ASN A 68 -20.92 -1.69 -4.78
C ASN A 68 -19.89 -2.51 -5.56
N GLU A 69 -19.26 -1.91 -6.58
CA GLU A 69 -18.20 -2.54 -7.36
C GLU A 69 -16.96 -2.81 -6.51
N ALA A 70 -16.60 -1.89 -5.61
CA ALA A 70 -15.50 -2.10 -4.67
C ALA A 70 -15.75 -3.31 -3.76
N ARG A 71 -16.97 -3.44 -3.20
CA ARG A 71 -17.33 -4.61 -2.37
C ARG A 71 -17.36 -5.91 -3.17
N ALA A 72 -17.84 -5.87 -4.42
CA ALA A 72 -17.81 -7.03 -5.29
C ALA A 72 -16.37 -7.49 -5.60
N GLU A 73 -15.47 -6.56 -5.91
CA GLU A 73 -14.05 -6.87 -6.12
C GLU A 73 -13.35 -7.33 -4.83
N GLN A 74 -13.73 -6.80 -3.67
CA GLN A 74 -13.22 -7.28 -2.37
C GLN A 74 -13.60 -8.75 -2.12
N GLN A 75 -14.83 -9.13 -2.45
CA GLN A 75 -15.28 -10.52 -2.35
C GLN A 75 -14.52 -11.41 -3.35
N ALA A 76 -14.32 -10.94 -4.58
CA ALA A 76 -13.53 -11.64 -5.58
C ALA A 76 -12.05 -11.76 -5.17
N PHE A 77 -11.47 -10.76 -4.51
CA PHE A 77 -10.15 -10.82 -3.90
C PHE A 77 -10.09 -11.92 -2.83
N ALA A 78 -11.07 -12.00 -1.93
CA ALA A 78 -11.11 -13.03 -0.89
C ALA A 78 -11.14 -14.46 -1.49
N VAL A 79 -11.86 -14.65 -2.60
CA VAL A 79 -11.86 -15.92 -3.35
C VAL A 79 -10.49 -16.17 -3.99
N ALA A 80 -9.93 -15.18 -4.69
CA ALA A 80 -8.62 -15.30 -5.34
C ALA A 80 -7.50 -15.62 -4.34
N ARG A 81 -7.51 -14.98 -3.17
CA ARG A 81 -6.56 -15.25 -2.08
C ARG A 81 -6.61 -16.69 -1.59
N ARG A 82 -7.81 -17.29 -1.48
CA ARG A 82 -7.95 -18.71 -1.10
C ARG A 82 -7.39 -19.66 -2.16
N ALA A 83 -7.37 -19.26 -3.42
CA ALA A 83 -6.79 -20.04 -4.51
C ALA A 83 -5.25 -19.99 -4.54
N VAL A 84 -4.63 -19.04 -3.83
CA VAL A 84 -3.17 -18.97 -3.71
C VAL A 84 -2.68 -20.08 -2.78
N SER A 85 -1.80 -20.94 -3.30
CA SER A 85 -1.20 -22.04 -2.54
C SER A 85 -0.54 -21.53 -1.25
N GLU A 86 -0.80 -22.19 -0.12
CA GLU A 86 -0.12 -21.90 1.16
C GLU A 86 1.39 -22.16 1.09
N LYS A 87 1.84 -22.95 0.12
CA LYS A 87 3.26 -23.26 -0.11
C LYS A 87 3.98 -22.18 -0.92
N LEU A 88 3.26 -21.28 -1.60
CA LEU A 88 3.87 -20.26 -2.45
C LEU A 88 4.68 -19.29 -1.59
N GLN A 89 5.96 -19.14 -1.90
CA GLN A 89 6.86 -18.18 -1.29
C GLN A 89 7.14 -17.01 -2.25
N LEU A 90 7.12 -15.80 -1.70
CA LEU A 90 7.58 -14.58 -2.35
C LEU A 90 8.92 -14.25 -1.71
N SER A 91 9.99 -14.80 -2.28
CA SER A 91 11.33 -14.80 -1.69
C SER A 91 11.29 -15.35 -0.24
N PHE A 92 11.50 -14.54 0.80
CA PHE A 92 11.53 -15.02 2.19
C PHE A 92 10.18 -15.07 2.88
N ASN A 93 9.10 -14.66 2.21
CA ASN A 93 7.79 -14.45 2.80
C ASN A 93 6.72 -15.34 2.16
N PRO A 94 5.89 -16.06 2.95
CA PRO A 94 4.74 -16.76 2.40
C PRO A 94 3.78 -15.79 1.71
N ALA A 95 3.32 -16.12 0.50
CA ALA A 95 2.41 -15.28 -0.27
C ALA A 95 1.14 -14.94 0.53
N GLN A 96 0.63 -15.89 1.32
CA GLN A 96 -0.51 -15.67 2.21
C GLN A 96 -0.26 -14.55 3.24
N LYS A 97 0.94 -14.44 3.81
CA LYS A 97 1.24 -13.33 4.76
C LYS A 97 1.20 -11.97 4.07
N VAL A 98 1.68 -11.88 2.83
CA VAL A 98 1.59 -10.65 2.04
C VAL A 98 0.13 -10.31 1.71
N LEU A 99 -0.68 -11.32 1.37
CA LEU A 99 -2.11 -11.14 1.13
C LEU A 99 -2.91 -10.79 2.40
N ASN A 100 -2.42 -11.14 3.60
CA ASN A 100 -2.99 -10.65 4.86
C ASN A 100 -2.85 -9.13 4.99
N VAL A 101 -1.71 -8.55 4.57
CA VAL A 101 -1.51 -7.09 4.54
C VAL A 101 -2.54 -6.47 3.61
N ALA A 102 -2.68 -7.00 2.39
CA ALA A 102 -3.65 -6.53 1.41
C ALA A 102 -5.09 -6.51 1.97
N ASP A 103 -5.50 -7.57 2.65
CA ASP A 103 -6.84 -7.71 3.22
C ASP A 103 -7.13 -6.66 4.31
N PHE A 104 -6.19 -6.42 5.23
CA PHE A 104 -6.35 -5.36 6.23
C PHE A 104 -6.35 -3.97 5.60
N VAL A 105 -5.55 -3.75 4.56
CA VAL A 105 -5.59 -2.50 3.78
C VAL A 105 -6.95 -2.30 3.11
N LEU A 106 -7.56 -3.34 2.52
CA LEU A 106 -8.90 -3.25 1.95
C LEU A 106 -9.95 -2.96 3.02
N ALA A 107 -9.89 -3.66 4.15
CA ALA A 107 -10.82 -3.43 5.25
C ALA A 107 -10.74 -1.98 5.78
N ALA A 108 -9.52 -1.43 5.89
CA ALA A 108 -9.32 -0.05 6.30
C ALA A 108 -9.81 0.97 5.26
N ARG A 109 -9.57 0.73 3.97
CA ARG A 109 -10.00 1.62 2.87
C ARG A 109 -11.51 1.58 2.63
N LEU A 110 -12.18 0.50 3.00
CA LEU A 110 -13.64 0.31 2.85
C LEU A 110 -14.44 0.53 4.14
N ALA A 111 -13.77 0.95 5.23
CA ALA A 111 -14.45 1.30 6.47
C ALA A 111 -15.42 2.48 6.27
N ALA A 112 -16.46 2.55 7.09
CA ALA A 112 -17.52 3.55 6.96
C ALA A 112 -17.03 5.00 7.12
N ASP A 113 -16.04 5.19 8.01
CA ASP A 113 -15.42 6.48 8.27
C ASP A 113 -13.94 6.31 8.67
N GLY A 114 -13.24 7.44 8.78
CA GLY A 114 -11.81 7.46 9.11
C GLY A 114 -11.47 6.90 10.48
N MET A 115 -12.37 7.03 11.48
CA MET A 115 -12.14 6.50 12.83
C MET A 115 -12.29 4.98 12.84
N ALA A 116 -13.33 4.47 12.18
CA ALA A 116 -13.57 3.04 11.99
C ALA A 116 -12.45 2.35 11.19
N ALA A 117 -11.70 3.08 10.37
CA ALA A 117 -10.58 2.54 9.60
C ALA A 117 -9.34 2.23 10.46
N ILE A 118 -9.14 2.94 11.57
CA ILE A 118 -7.88 2.91 12.35
C ILE A 118 -7.52 1.50 12.87
N PRO A 119 -8.45 0.73 13.47
CA PRO A 119 -8.13 -0.63 13.92
C PRO A 119 -7.63 -1.53 12.78
N PHE A 120 -8.16 -1.37 11.56
CA PHE A 120 -7.69 -2.13 10.40
C PHE A 120 -6.33 -1.67 9.92
N TRP A 121 -6.07 -0.35 9.92
CA TRP A 121 -4.74 0.18 9.61
C TRP A 121 -3.66 -0.33 10.58
N ARG A 122 -3.97 -0.43 11.88
CA ARG A 122 -3.05 -1.01 12.87
C ARG A 122 -2.75 -2.47 12.57
N LYS A 123 -3.77 -3.27 12.28
CA LYS A 123 -3.59 -4.67 11.88
C LYS A 123 -2.79 -4.81 10.58
N ALA A 124 -2.97 -3.88 9.63
CA ALA A 124 -2.19 -3.85 8.40
C ALA A 124 -0.70 -3.55 8.68
N VAL A 125 -0.41 -2.61 9.59
CA VAL A 125 0.96 -2.33 10.04
C VAL A 125 1.56 -3.54 10.75
N GLU A 126 0.84 -4.15 11.69
CA GLU A 126 1.29 -5.36 12.39
C GLU A 126 1.58 -6.52 11.42
N ALA A 127 0.69 -6.73 10.45
CA ALA A 127 0.88 -7.74 9.42
C ALA A 127 2.11 -7.45 8.54
N GLN A 128 2.38 -6.19 8.21
CA GLN A 128 3.59 -5.80 7.47
C GLN A 128 4.86 -5.97 8.32
N ASP A 129 4.82 -5.57 9.59
CA ASP A 129 5.96 -5.68 10.51
C ASP A 129 6.35 -7.15 10.80
N ALA A 130 5.39 -8.08 10.64
CA ALA A 130 5.61 -9.52 10.74
C ALA A 130 6.21 -10.16 9.46
N LEU A 131 6.37 -9.41 8.36
CA LEU A 131 7.08 -9.86 7.17
C LEU A 131 8.59 -9.83 7.42
N ARG A 132 9.31 -10.79 6.84
CA ARG A 132 10.76 -10.81 6.82
C ARG A 132 11.28 -9.74 5.87
N PHE A 133 12.37 -9.10 6.24
CA PHE A 133 13.09 -8.16 5.38
C PHE A 133 13.50 -8.84 4.06
N ASP A 134 13.34 -8.12 2.95
CA ASP A 134 13.55 -8.61 1.59
C ASP A 134 13.84 -7.45 0.63
N GLU A 135 14.55 -7.72 -0.47
CA GLU A 135 14.86 -6.74 -1.53
C GLU A 135 14.55 -7.33 -2.92
N PRO A 136 13.45 -6.89 -3.59
CA PRO A 136 12.54 -5.82 -3.17
C PRO A 136 11.64 -6.24 -1.99
N PRO A 137 11.12 -5.26 -1.21
CA PRO A 137 10.20 -5.57 -0.11
C PRO A 137 8.99 -6.38 -0.58
N ALA A 138 8.56 -7.35 0.24
CA ALA A 138 7.41 -8.19 -0.08
C ALA A 138 6.08 -7.42 -0.19
N TRP A 139 5.99 -6.23 0.41
CA TRP A 139 4.86 -5.30 0.28
C TRP A 139 5.32 -3.96 -0.28
N TYR A 140 4.55 -3.39 -1.21
CA TYR A 140 5.01 -2.33 -2.12
C TYR A 140 5.17 -0.93 -1.53
N TYR A 141 4.64 -0.66 -0.33
CA TYR A 141 4.79 0.63 0.33
C TYR A 141 4.73 0.52 1.86
N PRO A 142 5.22 1.49 2.63
CA PRO A 142 5.07 1.49 4.08
C PRO A 142 3.62 1.79 4.50
N VAL A 143 2.92 0.81 5.08
CA VAL A 143 1.51 0.95 5.50
C VAL A 143 1.33 2.01 6.59
N ARG A 144 2.41 2.30 7.35
CA ARG A 144 2.45 3.40 8.31
C ARG A 144 2.13 4.76 7.67
N GLU A 145 2.42 4.96 6.38
CA GLU A 145 1.98 6.16 5.65
C GLU A 145 0.46 6.33 5.75
N SER A 146 -0.30 5.27 5.45
CA SER A 146 -1.76 5.32 5.44
C SER A 146 -2.37 5.35 6.85
N LEU A 147 -1.77 4.66 7.83
CA LEU A 147 -2.18 4.77 9.22
C LEU A 147 -2.01 6.20 9.74
N GLY A 148 -0.83 6.80 9.52
CA GLY A 148 -0.55 8.18 9.94
C GLY A 148 -1.48 9.19 9.25
N GLY A 149 -1.75 9.00 7.95
CA GLY A 149 -2.73 9.81 7.22
C GLY A 149 -4.16 9.69 7.80
N ALA A 150 -4.59 8.48 8.16
CA ALA A 150 -5.90 8.26 8.80
C ALA A 150 -5.99 8.93 10.19
N LEU A 151 -4.92 8.85 10.97
CA LEU A 151 -4.82 9.51 12.28
C LEU A 151 -4.89 11.04 12.14
N LEU A 152 -4.18 11.62 11.16
CA LEU A 152 -4.25 13.06 10.88
C LEU A 152 -5.68 13.51 10.50
N ARG A 153 -6.34 12.80 9.59
CA ARG A 153 -7.72 13.13 9.16
C ARG A 153 -8.75 13.02 10.29
N THR A 154 -8.43 12.28 11.35
CA THR A 154 -9.31 12.08 12.51
C THR A 154 -8.87 12.90 13.73
N GLY A 155 -7.92 13.83 13.57
CA GLY A 155 -7.47 14.73 14.63
C GLY A 155 -6.49 14.12 15.64
N GLN A 156 -5.99 12.91 15.40
CA GLN A 156 -5.06 12.19 16.29
C GLN A 156 -3.60 12.51 15.97
N ALA A 157 -3.25 13.79 15.94
CA ALA A 157 -1.96 14.28 15.45
C ALA A 157 -0.75 13.77 16.26
N ALA A 158 -0.86 13.67 17.59
CA ALA A 158 0.22 13.17 18.45
C ALA A 158 0.54 11.68 18.16
N GLU A 159 -0.48 10.89 17.87
CA GLU A 159 -0.28 9.50 17.50
C GLU A 159 0.27 9.37 16.07
N ALA A 160 -0.23 10.19 15.14
CA ALA A 160 0.29 10.26 13.78
C ALA A 160 1.79 10.57 13.78
N GLU A 161 2.24 11.55 14.60
CA GLU A 161 3.66 11.84 14.79
C GLU A 161 4.45 10.59 15.19
N THR A 162 3.95 9.82 16.15
CA THR A 162 4.60 8.59 16.62
C THR A 162 4.72 7.56 15.49
N VAL A 163 3.67 7.38 14.71
CA VAL A 163 3.63 6.46 13.56
C VAL A 163 4.63 6.87 12.48
N PHE A 164 4.69 8.15 12.12
CA PHE A 164 5.62 8.62 11.09
C PHE A 164 7.08 8.60 11.56
N ARG A 165 7.36 8.90 12.84
CA ARG A 165 8.71 8.76 13.39
C ARG A 165 9.18 7.31 13.36
N GLU A 166 8.30 6.36 13.68
CA GLU A 166 8.63 4.94 13.59
C GLU A 166 8.86 4.50 12.14
N ASP A 167 8.06 4.98 11.20
CA ASP A 167 8.33 4.72 9.77
C ASP A 167 9.70 5.24 9.35
N LEU A 168 10.06 6.47 9.74
CA LEU A 168 11.33 7.09 9.37
C LEU A 168 12.56 6.42 10.00
N ARG A 169 12.41 5.67 11.10
CA ARG A 169 13.48 4.81 11.62
C ARG A 169 13.78 3.63 10.71
N ARG A 170 12.77 3.12 10.02
CA ARG A 170 12.85 1.94 9.14
C ARG A 170 13.15 2.34 7.69
N ASN A 171 12.47 3.39 7.23
CA ASN A 171 12.50 3.93 5.88
C ASN A 171 13.12 5.32 5.92
N LEU A 172 14.45 5.36 6.09
CA LEU A 172 15.20 6.61 6.24
C LEU A 172 14.88 7.57 5.10
N ARG A 173 14.52 8.81 5.47
CA ARG A 173 14.20 9.90 4.52
C ARG A 173 13.05 9.58 3.56
N ASN A 174 12.13 8.68 3.91
CA ASN A 174 10.90 8.48 3.14
C ASN A 174 10.13 9.82 3.06
N PRO A 175 10.01 10.44 1.87
CA PRO A 175 9.43 11.77 1.75
C PRO A 175 7.96 11.83 2.16
N ARG A 176 7.19 10.75 2.00
CA ARG A 176 5.77 10.75 2.37
C ARG A 176 5.57 10.67 3.87
N SER A 177 6.45 9.98 4.57
CA SER A 177 6.48 9.98 6.03
C SER A 177 7.08 11.26 6.61
N LEU A 178 8.05 11.90 5.91
CA LEU A 178 8.51 13.25 6.27
C LEU A 178 7.38 14.27 6.14
N PHE A 179 6.62 14.23 5.04
CA PHE A 179 5.42 15.06 4.86
C PHE A 179 4.39 14.82 5.97
N GLY A 180 4.06 13.57 6.25
CA GLY A 180 3.12 13.22 7.31
C GLY A 180 3.58 13.65 8.71
N LEU A 181 4.88 13.51 9.01
CA LEU A 181 5.47 13.98 10.26
C LEU A 181 5.39 15.50 10.38
N MET A 182 5.73 16.23 9.31
CA MET A 182 5.61 17.68 9.26
C MET A 182 4.17 18.13 9.56
N GLU A 183 3.17 17.54 8.89
CA GLU A 183 1.77 17.89 9.10
C GLU A 183 1.28 17.52 10.52
N SER A 184 1.75 16.40 11.07
CA SER A 184 1.45 15.99 12.45
C SER A 184 2.00 16.97 13.48
N LEU A 185 3.19 17.54 13.24
CA LEU A 185 3.81 18.54 14.11
C LEU A 185 3.09 19.89 14.02
N LYS A 186 2.71 20.33 12.81
CA LYS A 186 1.91 21.55 12.61
C LYS A 186 0.56 21.47 13.32
N ALA A 187 -0.14 20.33 13.20
CA ALA A 187 -1.41 20.11 13.88
C ALA A 187 -1.29 20.14 15.42
N GLN A 188 -0.10 19.88 15.96
CA GLN A 188 0.22 20.02 17.38
C GLN A 188 0.83 21.38 17.76
N GLN A 189 0.87 22.35 16.84
CA GLN A 189 1.49 23.67 17.02
C GLN A 189 3.01 23.63 17.32
N LYS A 190 3.70 22.52 17.00
CA LYS A 190 5.15 22.36 17.17
C LYS A 190 5.90 22.91 15.95
N MET A 191 5.78 24.22 15.71
CA MET A 191 6.22 24.84 14.45
C MET A 191 7.73 24.78 14.21
N THR A 192 8.54 24.89 15.25
CA THR A 192 10.01 24.76 15.14
C THR A 192 10.41 23.36 14.66
N ASP A 193 9.82 22.31 15.23
CA ASP A 193 10.10 20.94 14.82
C ASP A 193 9.57 20.66 13.41
N ALA A 194 8.39 21.18 13.08
CA ALA A 194 7.81 21.05 11.75
C ALA A 194 8.71 21.68 10.67
N GLU A 195 9.33 22.81 10.98
CA GLU A 195 10.27 23.52 10.10
C GLU A 195 11.54 22.69 9.84
N TRP A 196 12.09 22.05 10.87
CA TRP A 196 13.22 21.12 10.68
C TRP A 196 12.86 19.94 9.76
N VAL A 197 11.69 19.34 9.96
CA VAL A 197 11.22 18.23 9.12
C VAL A 197 10.93 18.69 7.69
N ARG A 198 10.42 19.92 7.52
CA ARG A 198 10.18 20.52 6.20
C ARG A 198 11.47 20.59 5.37
N GLN A 199 12.60 20.97 5.97
CA GLN A 199 13.88 21.03 5.26
C GLN A 199 14.39 19.65 4.79
N GLU A 200 14.10 18.59 5.54
CA GLU A 200 14.36 17.21 5.10
C GLU A 200 13.41 16.79 3.97
N PHE A 201 12.11 17.12 4.12
CA PHE A 201 11.10 16.84 3.09
C PHE A 201 11.42 17.53 1.76
N ASP A 202 11.73 18.83 1.77
CA ASP A 202 12.04 19.61 0.57
C ASP A 202 13.24 19.03 -0.19
N ARG A 203 14.23 18.48 0.53
CA ARG A 203 15.36 17.76 -0.08
C ARG A 203 14.94 16.42 -0.68
N ALA A 204 14.14 15.64 0.04
CA ALA A 204 13.68 14.32 -0.39
C ALA A 204 12.64 14.38 -1.53
N TRP A 205 11.93 15.50 -1.67
CA TRP A 205 10.83 15.68 -2.63
C TRP A 205 11.14 16.72 -3.74
N LYS A 206 12.41 17.14 -3.87
CA LYS A 206 12.87 18.22 -4.78
C LYS A 206 12.43 18.07 -6.25
N TYR A 207 12.42 16.84 -6.78
CA TYR A 207 12.11 16.57 -8.19
C TYR A 207 10.70 16.04 -8.41
N ALA A 208 9.88 15.98 -7.35
CA ALA A 208 8.52 15.50 -7.49
C ALA A 208 7.66 16.54 -8.21
N GLU A 209 6.90 16.09 -9.19
CA GLU A 209 5.99 16.92 -9.98
C GLU A 209 4.60 17.04 -9.31
N VAL A 210 4.40 16.37 -8.18
CA VAL A 210 3.13 16.31 -7.45
C VAL A 210 3.27 16.86 -6.04
N GLN A 211 2.30 17.67 -5.63
CA GLN A 211 2.15 18.09 -4.25
C GLN A 211 1.43 17.03 -3.43
N LEU A 212 2.00 16.68 -2.28
CA LEU A 212 1.36 15.76 -1.33
C LEU A 212 0.28 16.48 -0.53
N ARG A 213 -0.81 15.77 -0.31
CA ARG A 213 -1.87 16.11 0.64
C ARG A 213 -2.08 14.94 1.60
N ILE A 214 -2.73 15.18 2.74
CA ILE A 214 -2.98 14.13 3.75
C ILE A 214 -3.84 13.00 3.16
N GLU A 215 -4.72 13.29 2.20
CA GLU A 215 -5.53 12.31 1.48
C GLU A 215 -4.69 11.41 0.57
N ASN A 216 -3.48 11.86 0.19
CA ASN A 216 -2.58 11.07 -0.63
C ASN A 216 -1.82 10.01 0.18
N LEU A 217 -1.84 10.04 1.52
CA LEU A 217 -1.15 9.11 2.43
C LEU A 217 -1.88 7.76 2.60
#